data_AF-A0A259LR39-F1
#
_entry.id   AF-A0A259LR39-F1
#
_cell.length_a   1.000
_cell.length_b   1.000
_cell.length_c   1.000
_cell.angle_alpha   90.00
_cell.angle_beta   90.00
_cell.angle_gamma   90.00
#
_symmetry.space_group_name_H-M   'P 1'
#
loop_
_entity.id
_entity.type
_entity.pdbx_description
1 polymer ?
#
loop_
_entity_poly.entity_id
_entity_poly.type
_entity_poly.pdbx_seq_one_letter_code
_entity_poly.pdbx_strand_id
1 'polypeptide(L)'
;MKKYSGAVLIAAAAILTACQTPGSDKERAIIPAAAASEVVFTPLVLEKEGYCLVGFGVTYPENTDPHRRQIRVTELWSGDIQDYPLPIPPQGAPDNFIPNGDGTVTFTGMATNSIMGCDRELAARTLAIGPCAEGICLPARFVEGGSEVELALAEAEY
;
A
#
# COMPACT_ATOMS: atom_id res chain seq x y z
N MET A 1 -22.64 -61.28 -38.01
CA MET A 1 -22.24 -60.27 -39.02
C MET A 1 -20.80 -59.84 -38.73
N LYS A 2 -20.00 -59.75 -39.80
CA LYS A 2 -18.72 -59.05 -40.06
C LYS A 2 -17.75 -58.63 -38.92
N LYS A 3 -16.46 -58.88 -39.21
CA LYS A 3 -15.21 -58.43 -38.56
C LYS A 3 -14.93 -56.92 -38.78
N TYR A 4 -13.75 -56.50 -38.28
CA TYR A 4 -12.93 -55.29 -38.51
C TYR A 4 -13.12 -54.19 -37.46
N SER A 5 -12.14 -53.39 -37.05
CA SER A 5 -10.66 -53.33 -37.06
C SER A 5 -10.31 -51.94 -36.51
N GLY A 6 -9.10 -51.77 -35.97
CA GLY A 6 -8.44 -50.45 -35.82
C GLY A 6 -8.47 -49.90 -34.39
N ALA A 7 -7.35 -49.91 -33.65
CA ALA A 7 -6.28 -48.90 -33.67
C ALA A 7 -6.82 -47.52 -33.23
N VAL A 8 -6.29 -46.88 -32.18
CA VAL A 8 -5.03 -46.13 -32.21
C VAL A 8 -4.50 -45.90 -30.78
N LEU A 9 -3.18 -46.07 -30.64
CA LEU A 9 -2.33 -45.58 -29.55
C LEU A 9 -2.11 -44.06 -29.71
N ILE A 10 -2.33 -43.27 -28.65
CA ILE A 10 -1.57 -42.03 -28.36
C ILE A 10 -1.49 -41.96 -26.82
N ALA A 11 -0.44 -42.45 -26.20
CA ALA A 11 0.83 -41.76 -25.94
C ALA A 11 0.66 -40.53 -25.04
N ALA A 12 1.37 -40.59 -23.91
CA ALA A 12 1.35 -39.63 -22.82
C ALA A 12 1.80 -38.22 -23.22
N ALA A 13 1.23 -37.23 -22.55
CA ALA A 13 1.92 -35.99 -22.22
C ALA A 13 1.42 -35.54 -20.84
N ALA A 14 2.11 -36.00 -19.80
CA ALA A 14 2.10 -35.34 -18.51
C ALA A 14 2.64 -33.92 -18.72
N ILE A 15 1.75 -32.92 -18.71
CA ILE A 15 2.16 -31.52 -18.67
C ILE A 15 2.61 -31.27 -17.23
N LEU A 16 3.88 -31.55 -16.96
CA LEU A 16 4.62 -30.89 -15.90
C LEU A 16 4.73 -29.42 -16.30
N THR A 17 3.70 -28.63 -15.99
CA THR A 17 3.84 -27.18 -15.98
C THR A 17 4.76 -26.87 -14.81
N ALA A 18 6.03 -26.72 -15.15
CA ALA A 18 7.05 -26.21 -14.26
C ALA A 18 6.52 -24.96 -13.55
N CYS A 19 6.57 -24.97 -12.21
CA CYS A 19 6.58 -23.76 -11.41
C CYS A 19 7.75 -22.91 -11.88
N GLN A 20 7.50 -22.04 -12.85
CA GLN A 20 8.39 -20.94 -13.15
C GLN A 20 8.02 -19.82 -12.20
N THR A 21 8.69 -19.79 -11.05
CA THR A 21 9.04 -18.54 -10.36
C THR A 21 10.33 -18.02 -10.97
N PRO A 22 10.28 -16.98 -11.81
CA PRO A 22 11.40 -16.09 -11.98
C PRO A 22 10.97 -14.66 -11.64
N GLY A 23 11.74 -14.04 -10.75
CA GLY A 23 11.73 -12.60 -10.57
C GLY A 23 11.18 -12.19 -9.21
N SER A 24 12.09 -11.81 -8.33
CA SER A 24 11.83 -10.88 -7.25
C SER A 24 11.29 -9.57 -7.83
N ASP A 25 10.00 -9.55 -8.17
CA ASP A 25 9.26 -8.31 -8.19
C ASP A 25 9.20 -7.85 -6.75
N LYS A 26 10.09 -6.91 -6.41
CA LYS A 26 10.01 -6.12 -5.19
C LYS A 26 8.55 -5.81 -4.95
N GLU A 27 8.03 -6.39 -3.87
CA GLU A 27 6.62 -6.40 -3.50
C GLU A 27 5.98 -5.07 -3.88
N ARG A 28 5.28 -5.09 -5.00
CA ARG A 28 4.51 -3.94 -5.45
C ARG A 28 3.41 -3.87 -4.41
N ALA A 29 3.48 -2.89 -3.50
CA ALA A 29 2.43 -2.66 -2.52
C ALA A 29 1.10 -2.76 -3.28
N ILE A 30 0.30 -3.77 -2.95
CA ILE A 30 -1.02 -3.95 -3.54
C ILE A 30 -1.83 -2.79 -2.97
N ILE A 31 -1.93 -1.71 -3.74
CA ILE A 31 -2.75 -0.56 -3.38
C ILE A 31 -4.18 -0.98 -3.75
N PRO A 32 -5.06 -1.31 -2.79
CA PRO A 32 -6.44 -1.58 -3.14
C PRO A 32 -7.07 -0.30 -3.66
N ALA A 33 -7.94 -0.44 -4.65
CA ALA A 33 -8.72 0.67 -5.18
C ALA A 33 -9.44 1.37 -4.03
N ALA A 34 -9.26 2.69 -3.93
CA ALA A 34 -10.18 3.50 -3.14
C ALA A 34 -11.53 3.49 -3.88
N ALA A 35 -12.63 3.23 -3.17
CA ALA A 35 -13.93 3.57 -3.71
C ALA A 35 -13.93 5.06 -4.09
N ALA A 36 -14.73 5.46 -5.09
CA ALA A 36 -14.81 6.85 -5.56
C ALA A 36 -15.22 7.89 -4.49
N SER A 37 -15.50 7.44 -3.25
CA SER A 37 -15.97 8.22 -2.12
C SER A 37 -15.11 8.05 -0.86
N GLU A 38 -13.89 7.52 -0.94
CA GLU A 38 -13.04 7.32 0.24
C GLU A 38 -11.56 7.64 0.00
N VAL A 39 -10.82 7.90 1.07
CA VAL A 39 -9.36 8.01 1.08
C VAL A 39 -8.77 6.78 1.77
N VAL A 40 -7.79 6.16 1.14
CA VAL A 40 -7.14 4.95 1.63
C VAL A 40 -5.73 5.26 2.08
N PHE A 41 -5.38 4.87 3.30
CA PHE A 41 -4.02 4.97 3.83
C PHE A 41 -3.40 3.58 3.88
N THR A 42 -2.24 3.42 3.26
CA THR A 42 -1.57 2.12 3.11
C THR A 42 -0.16 2.20 3.69
N PRO A 43 0.26 1.24 4.54
CA PRO A 43 1.63 1.14 4.98
C PRO A 43 2.61 1.10 3.80
N LEU A 44 3.71 1.87 3.89
CA LEU A 44 4.69 2.00 2.82
C LEU A 44 6.08 1.66 3.34
N VAL A 45 6.72 0.68 2.70
CA VAL A 45 8.14 0.36 2.91
C VAL A 45 8.81 0.28 1.55
N LEU A 46 9.83 1.12 1.35
CA LEU A 46 10.64 1.13 0.13
C LEU A 46 12.08 0.83 0.48
N GLU A 47 12.50 -0.41 0.20
CA GLU A 47 13.89 -0.82 0.40
C GLU A 47 14.82 -0.21 -0.64
N LYS A 48 15.89 0.41 -0.14
CA LYS A 48 17.00 0.99 -0.88
C LYS A 48 18.30 0.32 -0.43
N GLU A 49 19.38 0.56 -1.16
CA GLU A 49 20.68 0.01 -0.79
C GLU A 49 21.15 0.59 0.55
N GLY A 50 21.15 -0.24 1.59
CA GLY A 50 21.61 0.11 2.94
C GLY A 50 20.56 0.72 3.89
N TYR A 51 19.34 1.03 3.42
CA TYR A 51 18.27 1.58 4.25
C TYR A 51 16.88 1.33 3.64
N CYS A 52 15.82 1.47 4.42
CA CYS A 52 14.46 1.59 3.88
C CYS A 52 13.87 2.97 4.18
N LEU A 53 12.99 3.41 3.29
CA LEU A 53 12.06 4.49 3.56
C LEU A 53 10.76 3.88 4.06
N VAL A 54 10.30 4.33 5.21
CA VAL A 54 9.18 3.69 5.90
C VAL A 54 8.21 4.77 6.34
N GLY A 55 6.93 4.60 6.01
CA GLY A 55 5.88 5.59 6.25
C GLY A 55 4.53 5.07 5.76
N PHE A 56 3.72 5.96 5.20
CA PHE A 56 2.41 5.63 4.65
C PHE A 56 2.19 6.29 3.27
N GLY A 57 1.56 5.53 2.37
CA GLY A 57 0.97 6.03 1.13
C GLY A 57 -0.46 6.46 1.37
N VAL A 58 -0.92 7.44 0.60
CA VAL A 58 -2.30 7.96 0.65
C VAL A 58 -2.91 7.92 -0.74
N THR A 59 -3.99 7.17 -0.92
CA THR A 59 -4.71 7.00 -2.18
C THR A 59 -6.07 7.67 -2.11
N TYR A 60 -6.43 8.43 -3.14
CA TYR A 60 -7.69 9.18 -3.21
C TYR A 60 -8.28 9.16 -4.63
N PRO A 61 -9.58 9.46 -4.80
CA PRO A 61 -10.19 9.60 -6.13
C PRO A 61 -9.60 10.81 -6.86
N GLU A 62 -9.29 10.66 -8.16
CA GLU A 62 -8.51 11.61 -8.97
C GLU A 62 -9.04 13.06 -9.01
N ASN A 63 -10.31 13.30 -8.68
CA ASN A 63 -10.90 14.63 -8.71
C ASN A 63 -11.35 15.13 -7.32
N THR A 64 -10.67 14.68 -6.27
CA THR A 64 -10.98 15.07 -4.89
C THR A 64 -10.11 16.23 -4.43
N ASP A 65 -10.74 17.26 -3.89
CA ASP A 65 -10.03 18.37 -3.28
C ASP A 65 -9.27 17.93 -2.02
N PRO A 66 -8.08 18.49 -1.77
CA PRO A 66 -7.34 18.24 -0.55
C PRO A 66 -8.09 18.74 0.68
N HIS A 67 -8.12 17.92 1.71
CA HIS A 67 -8.75 18.26 2.98
C HIS A 67 -7.76 18.19 4.14
N ARG A 68 -8.00 19.00 5.17
CA ARG A 68 -7.21 19.01 6.41
C ARG A 68 -7.79 18.02 7.39
N ARG A 69 -7.48 16.74 7.20
CA ARG A 69 -7.81 15.67 8.13
C ARG A 69 -6.70 15.58 9.18
N GLN A 70 -7.05 15.49 10.45
CA GLN A 70 -6.08 15.28 11.52
C GLN A 70 -5.51 13.85 11.40
N ILE A 71 -4.18 13.73 11.47
CA ILE A 71 -3.47 12.45 11.37
C ILE A 71 -2.38 12.40 12.43
N ARG A 72 -2.34 11.32 13.20
CA ARG A 72 -1.31 11.08 14.22
C ARG A 72 -0.48 9.87 13.85
N VAL A 73 0.84 10.03 13.87
CA VAL A 73 1.80 8.94 13.74
C VAL A 73 2.52 8.78 15.07
N THR A 74 2.65 7.54 15.54
CA THR A 74 3.45 7.22 16.73
C THR A 74 4.56 6.27 16.35
N GLU A 75 5.81 6.64 16.61
CA GLU A 75 6.95 5.74 16.49
C GLU A 75 6.98 4.81 17.71
N LEU A 76 6.88 3.49 17.48
CA LEU A 76 6.69 2.55 18.60
C LEU A 76 7.95 2.36 19.45
N TRP A 77 9.13 2.49 18.84
CA TRP A 77 10.40 2.32 19.54
C TRP A 77 10.71 3.48 20.49
N SER A 78 10.45 4.73 20.09
CA SER A 78 10.73 5.91 20.91
C SER A 78 9.53 6.39 21.71
N GLY A 79 8.32 6.07 21.25
CA GLY A 79 7.08 6.66 21.75
C GLY A 79 6.83 8.07 21.25
N ASP A 80 7.63 8.56 20.29
CA ASP A 80 7.44 9.90 19.73
C ASP A 80 6.13 9.98 18.96
N ILE A 81 5.38 11.05 19.23
CA ILE A 81 4.08 11.32 18.62
C ILE A 81 4.21 12.53 17.72
N GLN A 82 3.75 12.39 16.47
CA GLN A 82 3.67 13.47 15.52
C GLN A 82 2.26 13.64 15.00
N ASP A 83 1.67 14.78 15.32
CA ASP A 83 0.42 15.25 14.75
C ASP A 83 0.69 16.03 13.46
N TYR A 84 0.03 15.64 12.38
CA TYR A 84 0.15 16.25 11.07
C TYR A 84 -1.11 17.08 10.78
N PRO A 85 -1.08 18.42 10.96
CA PRO A 85 -2.18 19.32 10.58
C PRO A 85 -2.07 19.70 9.09
N LEU A 86 -1.60 18.79 8.25
CA LEU A 86 -1.39 19.09 6.84
C LEU A 86 -2.74 18.96 6.12
N PRO A 87 -3.06 19.82 5.14
CA PRO A 87 -3.87 19.31 4.06
C PRO A 87 -3.10 18.12 3.47
N ILE A 88 -3.73 16.95 3.37
CA ILE A 88 -3.22 15.92 2.46
C ILE A 88 -3.12 16.63 1.12
N PRO A 89 -1.93 16.76 0.52
CA PRO A 89 -1.73 17.72 -0.55
C PRO A 89 -2.71 17.44 -1.70
N PRO A 90 -3.24 18.50 -2.37
CA PRO A 90 -3.99 18.33 -3.61
C PRO A 90 -3.14 17.52 -4.57
N GLN A 91 -3.72 16.98 -5.64
CA GLN A 91 -2.93 16.68 -6.84
C GLN A 91 -2.03 17.88 -7.12
N GLY A 92 -0.75 17.72 -6.82
CA GLY A 92 0.26 18.74 -6.98
C GLY A 92 0.74 18.69 -8.43
N ALA A 93 2.00 19.06 -8.65
CA ALA A 93 2.65 18.66 -9.90
C ALA A 93 2.56 17.12 -10.08
N PRO A 94 2.34 16.61 -11.31
CA PRO A 94 2.14 15.18 -11.60
C PRO A 94 3.20 14.27 -10.98
N ASP A 95 4.40 14.80 -10.78
CA ASP A 95 5.60 14.11 -10.29
C ASP A 95 5.44 13.56 -8.86
N ASN A 96 4.54 14.13 -8.06
CA ASN A 96 4.33 13.73 -6.66
C ASN A 96 3.24 12.65 -6.47
N PHE A 97 2.49 12.32 -7.53
CA PHE A 97 1.36 11.42 -7.47
C PHE A 97 1.43 10.39 -8.58
N ILE A 98 1.05 9.16 -8.26
CA ILE A 98 1.06 8.05 -9.21
C ILE A 98 -0.39 7.74 -9.59
N PRO A 99 -0.81 7.96 -10.85
CA PRO A 99 -2.11 7.48 -11.33
C PRO A 99 -2.16 5.95 -11.33
N ASN A 100 -3.21 5.39 -10.74
CA ASN A 100 -3.38 3.93 -10.62
C ASN A 100 -4.12 3.32 -11.83
N GLY A 101 -4.72 4.16 -12.69
CA GLY A 101 -5.46 3.72 -13.88
C GLY A 101 -6.90 3.26 -13.61
N ASP A 102 -7.38 3.39 -12.38
CA ASP A 102 -8.72 3.03 -11.92
C ASP A 102 -9.54 4.25 -11.44
N GLY A 103 -9.11 5.47 -11.79
CA GLY A 103 -9.69 6.73 -11.32
C GLY A 103 -9.22 7.16 -9.93
N THR A 104 -8.19 6.50 -9.38
CA THR A 104 -7.50 6.91 -8.16
C THR A 104 -6.05 7.29 -8.41
N VAL A 105 -5.48 8.05 -7.48
CA VAL A 105 -4.09 8.48 -7.49
C VAL A 105 -3.47 8.29 -6.11
N THR A 106 -2.17 7.99 -6.07
CA THR A 106 -1.45 7.70 -4.82
C THR A 106 -0.33 8.69 -4.57
N PHE A 107 -0.32 9.27 -3.37
CA PHE A 107 0.79 10.03 -2.80
C PHE A 107 1.66 9.11 -1.93
N THR A 108 2.93 8.95 -2.29
CA THR A 108 3.90 8.18 -1.49
C THR A 108 4.79 9.15 -0.72
N GLY A 109 4.38 9.61 0.46
CA GLY A 109 5.16 10.63 1.17
C GLY A 109 4.72 11.03 2.58
N MET A 110 3.79 10.30 3.20
CA MET A 110 3.37 10.63 4.56
C MET A 110 4.30 9.97 5.58
N ALA A 111 4.90 10.80 6.45
CA ALA A 111 5.78 10.38 7.55
C ALA A 111 6.91 9.42 7.12
N THR A 112 7.55 9.72 5.99
CA THR A 112 8.61 8.88 5.44
C THR A 112 9.94 9.10 6.18
N ASN A 113 10.37 8.12 6.97
CA ASN A 113 11.67 8.12 7.65
C ASN A 113 12.65 7.15 6.97
N SER A 114 13.94 7.51 6.98
CA SER A 114 15.01 6.64 6.49
C SER A 114 15.59 5.81 7.64
N ILE A 115 15.47 4.48 7.55
CA ILE A 115 15.92 3.54 8.58
C ILE A 115 17.06 2.67 8.03
N MET A 116 18.24 2.82 8.60
CA MET A 116 19.43 2.05 8.21
C MET A 116 19.22 0.55 8.44
N GLY A 117 19.62 -0.27 7.47
CA GLY A 117 19.55 -1.73 7.56
C GLY A 117 18.12 -2.30 7.64
N CYS A 118 17.09 -1.48 7.42
CA CYS A 118 15.69 -1.87 7.54
C CYS A 118 15.32 -2.49 8.88
N ASP A 119 15.93 -1.99 9.97
CA ASP A 119 15.66 -2.47 11.31
C ASP A 119 14.16 -2.42 11.63
N ARG A 120 13.59 -3.59 11.98
CA ARG A 120 12.14 -3.73 12.17
C ARG A 120 11.63 -2.98 13.39
N GLU A 121 12.43 -2.93 14.46
CA GLU A 121 12.04 -2.26 15.71
C GLU A 121 12.00 -0.74 15.49
N LEU A 122 13.05 -0.17 14.88
CA LEU A 122 13.10 1.26 14.54
C LEU A 122 12.07 1.65 13.49
N ALA A 123 11.67 0.70 12.64
CA ALA A 123 10.70 0.95 11.60
C ALA A 123 9.23 0.71 12.04
N ALA A 124 9.00 0.29 13.28
CA ALA A 124 7.65 0.07 13.80
C ALA A 124 6.95 1.39 14.15
N ARG A 125 5.74 1.60 13.61
CA ARG A 125 4.92 2.80 13.87
C ARG A 125 3.45 2.53 13.70
N THR A 126 2.62 3.33 14.38
CA THR A 126 1.15 3.33 14.24
C THR A 126 0.64 4.61 13.60
N LEU A 127 -0.53 4.54 12.98
CA LEU A 127 -1.23 5.65 12.34
C LEU A 127 -2.67 5.71 12.84
N ALA A 128 -3.09 6.88 13.32
CA ALA A 128 -4.46 7.15 13.72
C ALA A 128 -5.08 8.23 12.82
N ILE A 129 -6.26 7.93 12.24
CA ILE A 129 -7.05 8.89 11.45
C ILE A 129 -7.99 9.62 12.40
N GLY A 130 -7.81 10.93 12.51
CA GLY A 130 -8.66 11.81 13.29
C GLY A 130 -9.80 12.46 12.49
N PRO A 131 -10.52 13.39 13.13
CA PRO A 131 -11.58 14.15 12.50
C PRO A 131 -11.06 15.12 11.43
N CYS A 132 -11.98 15.69 10.66
CA CYS A 132 -11.67 16.84 9.80
C CYS A 132 -11.41 18.08 10.65
N ALA A 133 -10.24 18.70 10.46
CA ALA A 133 -9.90 19.98 11.06
C ALA A 133 -10.56 21.16 10.31
N GLU A 134 -10.83 21.01 9.01
CA GLU A 134 -11.44 22.03 8.18
C GLU A 134 -12.30 21.40 7.07
N GLY A 135 -13.46 22.01 6.78
CA GLY A 135 -14.36 21.54 5.72
C GLY A 135 -14.96 20.16 5.97
N ILE A 136 -15.28 19.46 4.88
CA ILE A 136 -15.79 18.09 4.88
C ILE A 136 -14.73 17.22 4.21
N CYS A 137 -14.20 16.22 4.92
CA CYS A 137 -13.36 15.20 4.32
C CYS A 137 -14.21 14.03 3.85
N LEU A 138 -13.80 13.39 2.75
CA LEU A 138 -14.31 12.06 2.42
C LEU A 138 -14.01 11.08 3.56
N PRO A 139 -14.86 10.06 3.79
CA PRO A 139 -14.51 8.90 4.60
C PRO A 139 -13.09 8.42 4.33
N ALA A 140 -12.38 8.01 5.37
CA ALA A 140 -11.03 7.48 5.22
C ALA A 140 -10.90 6.17 5.97
N ARG A 141 -10.11 5.25 5.41
CA ARG A 141 -9.81 3.96 6.02
C ARG A 141 -8.36 3.58 5.81
N PHE A 142 -7.88 2.71 6.68
CA PHE A 142 -6.60 2.04 6.51
C PHE A 142 -6.78 0.72 5.78
N VAL A 143 -5.70 0.30 5.12
CA VAL A 143 -5.56 -1.06 4.60
C VAL A 143 -4.40 -1.70 5.33
N GLU A 144 -4.61 -2.90 5.85
CA GLU A 144 -3.53 -3.74 6.33
C GLU A 144 -2.57 -4.01 5.16
N GLY A 145 -1.40 -3.40 5.20
CA GLY A 145 -0.32 -3.66 4.25
C GLY A 145 0.40 -4.93 4.66
N GLY A 146 0.64 -5.84 3.72
CA GLY A 146 1.42 -7.07 3.94
C GLY A 146 2.91 -6.86 4.21
N SER A 147 3.32 -5.68 4.71
CA SER A 147 4.73 -5.35 4.91
C SER A 147 5.38 -6.26 5.93
N GLU A 148 6.62 -6.71 5.63
CA GLU A 148 7.45 -7.45 6.58
C GLU A 148 7.92 -6.61 7.79
N VAL A 149 7.83 -5.28 7.71
CA VAL A 149 8.06 -4.38 8.83
C VAL A 149 6.77 -4.26 9.62
N GLU A 150 6.85 -4.35 10.95
CA GLU A 150 5.70 -4.25 11.85
C GLU A 150 5.13 -2.83 11.89
N LEU A 151 4.38 -2.49 10.84
CA LEU A 151 3.59 -1.28 10.76
C LEU A 151 2.25 -1.58 11.42
N ALA A 152 2.26 -1.52 12.75
CA ALA A 152 1.10 -1.81 13.55
C ALA A 152 -0.01 -0.79 13.31
N LEU A 153 -1.25 -1.26 13.33
CA LEU A 153 -2.43 -0.43 13.25
C LEU A 153 -3.13 -0.47 14.60
N ALA A 154 -3.39 0.70 15.16
CA ALA A 154 -4.33 0.81 16.26
C ALA A 154 -5.44 1.77 15.81
N GLU A 155 -6.70 1.39 16.04
CA GLU A 155 -7.73 2.38 16.33
C GLU A 155 -7.31 3.06 17.65
N ALA A 156 -6.32 3.95 17.58
CA ALA A 156 -5.94 4.79 18.69
C ALA A 156 -6.88 6.00 18.70
N GLU A 157 -7.27 6.42 19.90
CA GLU A 157 -7.89 7.73 20.06
C GLU A 157 -6.96 8.80 19.51
N TYR A 158 -7.54 9.74 18.79
CA TYR A 158 -6.89 11.00 18.45
C TYR A 158 -6.81 11.90 19.68
#